data_AF-A0A024UPA1-F1
#
_entry.id   AF-A0A024UPA1-F1
#
_cell.length_a   1.000
_cell.length_b   1.000
_cell.length_c   1.000
_cell.angle_alpha   90.00
_cell.angle_beta   90.00
_cell.angle_gamma   90.00
#
_symmetry.space_group_name_H-M   'P 1'
#
loop_
_entity.id
_entity.type
_entity.pdbx_description
1 polymer ?
#
loop_
_entity_poly.entity_id
_entity_poly.type
_entity_poly.pdbx_seq_one_letter_code
_entity_poly.pdbx_strand_id
1 'polypeptide(L)'
;MTFSQMTDTKLAKALWDGHVPVCFNIDASEITTLQVPRPYYAMVPRVSSVMCATTDAVINHFKDVAPPTLSSQLSRFVWFEFKGMPLKWQLPFGVLYDLHGDGMLPWAITVHFQGYPSQHLLPCDNLQAVEMHFMNCYKQSMFLLFGSTKWIMNLPQQKHTQLWKSLVKNDFAMYQAVHGAVVPATEPRRHIPLRVLLPHEATIQLPLPSSTIPPS
;
A
#
# COMPACT_ATOMS: atom_id res chain seq x y z
N MET A 1 -24.08 12.63 16.06
CA MET A 1 -23.37 12.67 14.76
C MET A 1 -24.26 13.40 13.77
N THR A 2 -23.75 14.44 13.10
CA THR A 2 -24.51 15.20 12.10
C THR A 2 -24.61 14.43 10.78
N PHE A 3 -25.62 14.72 9.95
CA PHE A 3 -25.83 14.06 8.65
C PHE A 3 -24.60 14.14 7.73
N SER A 4 -23.89 15.27 7.75
CA SER A 4 -22.61 15.49 7.04
C SER A 4 -21.48 14.54 7.49
N GLN A 5 -21.35 14.27 8.79
CA GLN A 5 -20.33 13.36 9.30
C GLN A 5 -20.65 11.89 8.96
N MET A 6 -21.94 11.55 8.85
CA MET A 6 -22.38 10.22 8.42
C MET A 6 -22.10 9.98 6.93
N THR A 7 -22.30 10.98 6.06
CA THR A 7 -21.94 10.88 4.64
C THR A 7 -20.44 10.74 4.43
N ASP A 8 -19.63 11.49 5.19
CA ASP A 8 -18.17 11.40 5.12
C ASP A 8 -17.64 10.02 5.56
N THR A 9 -18.23 9.45 6.60
CA THR A 9 -17.85 8.10 7.08
C THR A 9 -18.23 7.01 6.08
N LYS A 10 -19.41 7.12 5.45
CA LYS A 10 -19.84 6.18 4.40
C LYS A 10 -18.92 6.25 3.18
N LEU A 11 -18.55 7.46 2.74
CA LEU A 11 -17.60 7.65 1.65
C LEU A 11 -16.22 7.08 2.00
N ALA A 12 -15.71 7.38 3.20
CA ALA A 12 -14.42 6.85 3.66
C ALA A 12 -14.42 5.32 3.72
N LYS A 13 -15.52 4.69 4.17
CA LYS A 13 -15.68 3.24 4.14
C LYS A 13 -15.70 2.69 2.72
N ALA A 14 -16.42 3.33 1.81
CA ALA A 14 -16.46 2.91 0.41
C ALA A 14 -15.09 3.00 -0.27
N LEU A 15 -14.32 4.05 0.01
CA LEU A 15 -12.93 4.19 -0.46
C LEU A 15 -12.01 3.11 0.11
N TRP A 16 -12.15 2.82 1.41
CA TRP A 16 -11.40 1.76 2.08
C TRP A 16 -11.70 0.37 1.51
N ASP A 17 -12.97 0.10 1.22
CA ASP A 17 -13.45 -1.17 0.65
C ASP A 17 -13.16 -1.31 -0.85
N GLY A 18 -12.51 -0.32 -1.47
CA GLY A 18 -12.09 -0.43 -2.86
C GLY A 18 -11.06 -1.55 -3.03
N HIS A 19 -11.33 -2.48 -3.95
CA HIS A 19 -10.41 -3.56 -4.31
C HIS A 19 -10.12 -3.55 -5.82
N VAL A 20 -9.00 -4.14 -6.20
CA VAL A 20 -8.64 -4.44 -7.59
C VAL A 20 -8.61 -5.97 -7.73
N PRO A 21 -9.29 -6.57 -8.73
CA PRO A 21 -9.15 -7.99 -9.02
C PRO A 21 -7.81 -8.23 -9.72
N VAL A 22 -7.01 -9.16 -9.20
CA VAL A 22 -5.63 -9.41 -9.63
C VAL A 22 -5.45 -10.89 -9.95
N CYS A 23 -4.69 -11.15 -11.01
CA CYS A 23 -4.22 -12.47 -11.40
C CYS A 23 -2.70 -12.50 -11.22
N PHE A 24 -2.22 -13.27 -10.25
CA PHE A 24 -0.79 -13.46 -10.01
C PHE A 24 -0.30 -14.69 -10.76
N ASN A 25 0.76 -14.50 -11.54
CA ASN A 25 1.45 -15.55 -12.27
C ASN A 25 2.90 -15.58 -11.81
N ILE A 26 3.46 -16.75 -11.48
CA ILE A 26 4.91 -16.86 -11.32
C ILE A 26 5.58 -16.67 -12.68
N ASP A 27 6.74 -16.02 -12.70
CA ASP A 27 7.55 -15.94 -13.91
C ASP A 27 7.91 -17.33 -14.45
N ALA A 28 7.81 -17.50 -15.77
CA ALA A 28 8.00 -18.80 -16.41
C ALA A 28 9.43 -19.36 -16.24
N SER A 29 10.44 -18.49 -16.12
CA SER A 29 11.82 -18.90 -15.91
C SER A 29 12.10 -19.41 -14.48
N GLU A 30 11.18 -19.15 -13.54
CA GLU A 30 11.30 -19.52 -12.13
C GLU A 30 10.52 -20.80 -11.78
N ILE A 31 9.78 -21.37 -12.73
CA ILE A 31 9.04 -22.62 -12.52
C ILE A 31 10.02 -23.80 -12.55
N THR A 32 10.09 -24.53 -11.44
CA THR A 32 10.95 -25.73 -11.30
C THR A 32 10.21 -27.05 -11.56
N THR A 33 8.90 -26.99 -11.75
CA THR A 33 8.03 -28.14 -12.03
C THR A 33 7.76 -28.32 -13.52
N LEU A 34 7.49 -29.56 -13.95
CA LEU A 34 7.11 -29.86 -15.35
C LEU A 34 5.73 -29.28 -15.72
N GLN A 35 4.82 -29.18 -14.76
CA GLN A 35 3.51 -28.57 -14.96
C GLN A 35 3.57 -27.07 -14.64
N VAL A 36 2.93 -26.27 -15.49
CA VAL A 36 2.73 -24.85 -15.24
C VAL A 36 1.75 -24.69 -14.08
N PRO A 37 2.10 -23.96 -13.00
CA PRO A 37 1.22 -23.76 -11.87
C PRO A 37 0.00 -22.93 -12.26
N ARG A 38 -1.12 -23.17 -11.57
CA ARG A 38 -2.31 -22.35 -11.75
C ARG A 38 -2.05 -20.93 -11.24
N PRO A 39 -2.56 -19.89 -11.92
CA PRO A 39 -2.49 -18.53 -11.41
C PRO A 39 -3.22 -18.41 -10.06
N TYR A 40 -2.76 -17.47 -9.23
CA TYR A 40 -3.42 -17.13 -7.97
C TYR A 40 -4.28 -15.87 -8.16
N TYR A 41 -5.57 -15.97 -7.91
CA TYR A 41 -6.50 -14.84 -8.05
C TYR A 41 -6.86 -14.26 -6.70
N ALA A 42 -6.85 -12.93 -6.57
CA ALA A 42 -7.23 -12.25 -5.34
C ALA A 42 -7.87 -10.88 -5.59
N MET A 43 -8.71 -10.46 -4.64
CA MET A 43 -9.17 -9.08 -4.52
C MET A 43 -8.20 -8.33 -3.62
N VAL A 44 -7.42 -7.41 -4.18
CA VAL A 44 -6.38 -6.69 -3.41
C VAL A 44 -6.90 -5.31 -3.00
N PRO A 45 -6.89 -4.95 -1.71
CA PRO A 45 -7.39 -3.65 -1.24
C PRO A 45 -6.56 -2.50 -1.81
N ARG A 46 -7.21 -1.49 -2.37
CA ARG A 46 -6.56 -0.32 -3.00
C ARG A 46 -5.67 0.46 -2.02
N VAL A 47 -6.07 0.53 -0.75
CA VAL A 47 -5.36 1.28 0.30
C VAL A 47 -4.13 0.54 0.87
N SER A 48 -3.98 -0.75 0.57
CA SER A 48 -2.90 -1.58 1.08
C SER A 48 -1.60 -1.40 0.27
N SER A 49 -0.45 -1.78 0.84
CA SER A 49 0.77 -2.01 0.04
C SER A 49 0.70 -3.40 -0.60
N VAL A 50 1.27 -3.55 -1.80
CA VAL A 50 1.39 -4.84 -2.49
C VAL A 50 1.99 -5.93 -1.58
N MET A 51 2.98 -5.57 -0.75
CA MET A 51 3.65 -6.51 0.14
C MET A 51 2.72 -7.01 1.26
N CYS A 52 1.89 -6.13 1.84
CA CYS A 52 1.04 -6.51 2.97
C CYS A 52 -0.13 -7.38 2.55
N ALA A 53 -0.75 -7.07 1.42
CA ALA A 53 -2.00 -7.72 1.03
C ALA A 53 -1.81 -9.07 0.36
N THR A 54 -0.62 -9.34 -0.19
CA THR A 54 -0.45 -10.44 -1.15
C THR A 54 0.68 -11.39 -0.80
N THR A 55 1.74 -10.93 -0.14
CA THR A 55 3.00 -11.68 -0.02
C THR A 55 2.83 -13.04 0.63
N ASP A 56 2.18 -13.17 1.79
CA ASP A 56 2.06 -14.47 2.46
C ASP A 56 1.22 -15.47 1.65
N ALA A 57 0.12 -15.02 1.04
CA ALA A 57 -0.75 -15.89 0.26
C ALA A 57 -0.08 -16.31 -1.06
N VAL A 58 0.57 -15.38 -1.74
CA VAL A 58 1.30 -15.61 -3.00
C VAL A 58 2.50 -16.52 -2.77
N ILE A 59 3.30 -16.27 -1.74
CA ILE A 59 4.42 -17.16 -1.37
C ILE A 59 3.89 -18.56 -1.07
N ASN A 60 2.85 -18.69 -0.24
CA ASN A 60 2.31 -20.00 0.11
C ASN A 60 1.75 -20.77 -1.10
N HIS A 61 1.24 -20.08 -2.11
CA HIS A 61 0.72 -20.68 -3.34
C HIS A 61 1.82 -21.16 -4.29
N PHE A 62 2.93 -20.42 -4.39
CA PHE A 62 4.00 -20.72 -5.36
C PHE A 62 5.27 -21.34 -4.75
N LYS A 63 5.38 -21.47 -3.43
CA LYS A 63 6.60 -22.00 -2.75
C LYS A 63 7.04 -23.38 -3.23
N ASP A 64 6.10 -24.24 -3.64
CA ASP A 64 6.39 -25.62 -4.04
C ASP A 64 6.82 -25.72 -5.51
N VAL A 65 6.66 -24.64 -6.28
CA VAL A 65 7.03 -24.56 -7.71
C VAL A 65 8.22 -23.62 -7.94
N ALA A 66 8.49 -22.70 -7.02
CA ALA A 66 9.60 -21.76 -7.06
C ALA A 66 10.95 -22.44 -6.71
N PRO A 67 12.10 -21.81 -7.03
CA PRO A 67 13.41 -22.40 -6.77
C PRO A 67 13.68 -22.68 -5.27
N PRO A 68 14.20 -23.88 -4.92
CA PRO A 68 14.32 -24.35 -3.53
C PRO A 68 15.38 -23.62 -2.70
N THR A 69 16.30 -22.88 -3.32
CA THR A 69 17.37 -22.12 -2.66
C THR A 69 16.85 -20.99 -1.76
N LEU A 70 15.55 -20.72 -1.78
CA LEU A 70 14.96 -19.54 -1.18
C LEU A 70 13.91 -19.84 -0.11
N SER A 71 13.50 -21.09 0.14
CA SER A 71 12.29 -21.40 0.94
C SER A 71 12.22 -20.76 2.34
N SER A 72 13.36 -20.46 2.98
CA SER A 72 13.43 -19.73 4.26
C SER A 72 13.55 -18.20 4.13
N GLN A 73 13.89 -17.69 2.94
CA GLN A 73 14.12 -16.27 2.63
C GLN A 73 13.25 -15.72 1.47
N LEU A 74 12.28 -16.48 0.95
CA LEU A 74 11.41 -16.09 -0.17
C LEU A 74 10.78 -14.71 0.05
N SER A 75 10.44 -14.37 1.30
CA SER A 75 9.89 -13.06 1.66
C SER A 75 10.81 -11.87 1.40
N ARG A 76 12.13 -12.07 1.38
CA ARG A 76 13.12 -11.00 1.11
C ARG A 76 13.28 -10.69 -0.37
N PHE A 77 13.08 -11.69 -1.21
CA PHE A 77 13.35 -11.58 -2.64
C PHE A 77 12.08 -11.49 -3.48
N VAL A 78 10.90 -11.66 -2.87
CA VAL A 78 9.64 -11.52 -3.60
C VAL A 78 9.47 -10.08 -4.11
N TRP A 79 9.20 -9.96 -5.40
CA TRP A 79 8.83 -8.70 -6.03
C TRP A 79 7.81 -8.94 -7.14
N PHE A 80 7.15 -7.85 -7.54
CA PHE A 80 6.01 -7.90 -8.45
C PHE A 80 6.30 -7.06 -9.68
N GLU A 81 5.92 -7.57 -10.84
CA GLU A 81 6.13 -6.93 -12.13
C GLU A 81 4.81 -6.77 -12.88
N PHE A 82 4.68 -5.68 -13.63
CA PHE A 82 3.66 -5.54 -14.67
C PHE A 82 4.32 -5.12 -15.98
N LYS A 83 4.23 -5.97 -17.03
CA LYS A 83 4.74 -5.69 -18.38
C LYS A 83 6.19 -5.17 -18.40
N GLY A 84 7.10 -5.84 -17.69
CA GLY A 84 8.51 -5.45 -17.59
C GLY A 84 8.79 -4.32 -16.59
N MET A 85 7.78 -3.83 -15.87
CA MET A 85 7.95 -2.77 -14.88
C MET A 85 7.86 -3.33 -13.45
N PRO A 86 8.94 -3.25 -12.65
CA PRO A 86 8.90 -3.56 -11.23
C PRO A 86 7.98 -2.61 -10.46
N LEU A 87 7.03 -3.16 -9.71
CA LEU A 87 6.04 -2.41 -8.95
C LEU A 87 6.63 -1.88 -7.63
N LYS A 88 6.53 -0.57 -7.41
CA LYS A 88 7.07 0.11 -6.23
C LYS A 88 6.20 -0.13 -4.99
N TRP A 89 6.68 -0.98 -4.08
CA TRP A 89 5.95 -1.34 -2.85
C TRP A 89 5.64 -0.16 -1.91
N GLN A 90 6.33 0.97 -2.04
CA GLN A 90 6.10 2.19 -1.25
C GLN A 90 4.79 2.90 -1.58
N LEU A 91 4.16 2.56 -2.71
CA LEU A 91 2.91 3.14 -3.17
C LEU A 91 1.73 2.23 -2.78
N PRO A 92 0.56 2.81 -2.46
CA PRO A 92 -0.67 2.03 -2.30
C PRO A 92 -0.99 1.25 -3.57
N PHE A 93 -1.58 0.07 -3.42
CA PHE A 93 -1.86 -0.84 -4.53
C PHE A 93 -2.80 -0.21 -5.57
N GLY A 94 -3.81 0.52 -5.11
CA GLY A 94 -4.73 1.25 -6.00
C GLY A 94 -4.00 2.32 -6.82
N VAL A 95 -3.00 2.99 -6.22
CA VAL A 95 -2.19 3.99 -6.93
C VAL A 95 -1.31 3.33 -7.99
N LEU A 96 -0.73 2.16 -7.70
CA LEU A 96 0.03 1.39 -8.68
C LEU A 96 -0.84 0.96 -9.86
N TYR A 97 -2.06 0.49 -9.57
CA TYR A 97 -3.02 0.11 -10.61
C TYR A 97 -3.46 1.32 -11.44
N ASP A 98 -3.81 2.45 -10.80
CA ASP A 98 -4.27 3.64 -11.53
C ASP A 98 -3.14 4.28 -12.36
N LEU A 99 -1.87 4.13 -11.93
CA LEU A 99 -0.70 4.68 -12.63
C LEU A 99 -0.20 3.80 -13.78
N HIS A 100 -0.26 2.47 -13.62
CA HIS A 100 0.37 1.51 -14.53
C HIS A 100 -0.59 0.55 -15.20
N GLY A 101 -1.77 0.32 -14.63
CA GLY A 101 -2.78 -0.57 -15.18
C GLY A 101 -3.28 -0.08 -16.53
N ASP A 102 -3.65 -1.02 -17.40
CA ASP A 102 -4.14 -0.77 -18.76
C ASP A 102 -5.67 -0.82 -18.85
N GLY A 103 -6.36 -0.82 -17.71
CA GLY A 103 -7.82 -0.98 -17.62
C GLY A 103 -8.33 -2.40 -17.82
N MET A 104 -7.46 -3.36 -18.17
CA MET A 104 -7.85 -4.76 -18.32
C MET A 104 -7.91 -5.44 -16.96
N LEU A 105 -9.01 -6.16 -16.72
CA LEU A 105 -9.24 -6.92 -15.50
C LEU A 105 -9.39 -8.42 -15.80
N PRO A 106 -8.91 -9.30 -14.91
CA PRO A 106 -8.12 -9.00 -13.71
C PRO A 106 -6.72 -8.47 -14.07
N TRP A 107 -6.16 -7.59 -13.22
CA TRP A 107 -4.83 -7.04 -13.44
C TRP A 107 -3.79 -8.16 -13.35
N ALA A 108 -3.11 -8.45 -14.46
CA ALA A 108 -2.17 -9.57 -14.55
C ALA A 108 -0.79 -9.16 -14.04
N ILE A 109 -0.41 -9.62 -12.86
CA ILE A 109 0.87 -9.33 -12.21
C ILE A 109 1.76 -10.57 -12.25
N THR A 110 3.01 -10.37 -12.67
CA THR A 110 4.05 -11.41 -12.58
C THR A 110 4.71 -11.35 -11.21
N VAL A 111 4.89 -12.50 -10.59
CA VAL A 111 5.57 -12.68 -9.30
C VAL A 111 6.93 -13.28 -9.56
N HIS A 112 7.93 -12.66 -8.96
CA HIS A 112 9.31 -13.12 -8.98
C HIS A 112 9.77 -13.41 -7.56
N PHE A 113 10.58 -14.46 -7.41
CA PHE A 113 11.21 -14.87 -6.17
C PHE A 113 12.73 -14.69 -6.19
N GLN A 114 13.31 -14.35 -7.35
CA GLN A 114 14.73 -14.09 -7.51
C GLN A 114 14.97 -12.82 -8.34
N GLY A 115 16.24 -12.41 -8.46
CA GLY A 115 16.61 -11.27 -9.32
C GLY A 115 16.02 -9.93 -8.88
N TYR A 116 15.96 -9.66 -7.57
CA TYR A 116 15.37 -8.42 -7.04
C TYR A 116 15.98 -7.18 -7.73
N PRO A 117 15.16 -6.30 -8.33
CA PRO A 117 15.65 -5.19 -9.15
C PRO A 117 16.08 -4.00 -8.27
N SER A 118 17.19 -4.15 -7.53
CA SER A 118 17.71 -3.16 -6.57
C SER A 118 18.05 -1.80 -7.16
N GLN A 119 18.19 -1.70 -8.49
CA GLN A 119 18.39 -0.43 -9.19
C GLN A 119 17.09 0.38 -9.34
N HIS A 120 15.93 -0.29 -9.26
CA HIS A 120 14.61 0.31 -9.49
C HIS A 120 13.71 0.29 -8.24
N LEU A 121 13.92 -0.66 -7.34
CA LEU A 121 13.17 -0.83 -6.10
C LEU A 121 14.06 -0.62 -4.88
N LEU A 122 13.53 0.10 -3.88
CA LEU A 122 14.18 0.17 -2.57
C LEU A 122 14.09 -1.21 -1.89
N PRO A 123 15.11 -1.62 -1.13
CA PRO A 123 15.08 -2.89 -0.40
C PRO A 123 13.82 -3.03 0.47
N CYS A 124 13.24 -4.23 0.48
CA CYS A 124 12.10 -4.57 1.33
C CYS A 124 12.35 -5.91 2.03
N ASP A 125 13.16 -5.89 3.08
CA ASP A 125 13.60 -7.10 3.77
C ASP A 125 12.46 -7.88 4.45
N ASN A 126 11.40 -7.17 4.86
CA ASN A 126 10.27 -7.73 5.58
C ASN A 126 9.12 -6.71 5.66
N LEU A 127 7.98 -7.15 6.20
CA LEU A 127 6.82 -6.29 6.45
C LEU A 127 7.08 -5.15 7.45
N GLN A 128 8.10 -5.25 8.31
CA GLN A 128 8.46 -4.17 9.23
C GLN A 128 9.01 -2.95 8.47
N ALA A 129 9.74 -3.16 7.37
CA ALA A 129 10.16 -2.06 6.49
C ALA A 129 8.95 -1.31 5.91
N VAL A 130 7.91 -2.05 5.53
CA VAL A 130 6.65 -1.48 5.02
C VAL A 130 5.89 -0.73 6.13
N GLU A 131 5.85 -1.28 7.34
CA GLU A 131 5.27 -0.61 8.52
C GLU A 131 5.98 0.72 8.82
N MET A 132 7.31 0.71 8.84
CA MET A 132 8.11 1.91 9.05
C MET A 132 7.85 2.98 7.98
N HIS A 133 7.81 2.57 6.71
CA HIS A 133 7.48 3.46 5.59
C HIS A 133 6.08 4.07 5.73
N PHE A 134 5.10 3.25 6.07
CA PHE A 134 3.73 3.70 6.35
C PHE A 134 3.71 4.74 7.47
N MET A 135 4.34 4.46 8.62
CA MET A 135 4.39 5.39 9.75
C MET A 135 5.10 6.70 9.40
N ASN A 136 6.17 6.63 8.60
CA ASN A 136 6.88 7.82 8.14
C ASN A 136 6.00 8.68 7.22
N CYS A 137 5.28 8.07 6.27
CA CYS A 137 4.32 8.78 5.43
C CYS A 137 3.19 9.41 6.24
N TYR A 138 2.69 8.71 7.26
CA TYR A 138 1.65 9.23 8.15
C TYR A 138 2.15 10.43 8.97
N LYS A 139 3.35 10.34 9.55
CA LYS A 139 4.02 11.45 10.26
C LYS A 139 4.23 12.67 9.36
N GLN A 140 4.75 12.47 8.14
CA GLN A 140 4.92 13.56 7.16
C GLN A 140 3.59 14.22 6.82
N SER A 141 2.53 13.44 6.63
CA SER A 141 1.19 13.95 6.35
C SER A 141 0.65 14.79 7.50
N MET A 142 0.81 14.32 8.75
CA MET A 142 0.44 15.09 9.95
C MET A 142 1.22 16.40 10.08
N PHE A 143 2.52 16.37 9.77
CA PHE A 143 3.35 17.57 9.79
C PHE A 143 2.91 18.60 8.75
N LEU A 144 2.58 18.18 7.53
CA LEU A 144 2.06 19.09 6.50
C LEU A 144 0.70 19.66 6.89
N LEU A 145 -0.20 18.81 7.41
CA LEU A 145 -1.53 19.21 7.84
C LEU A 145 -1.50 20.21 8.99
N PHE A 146 -0.68 20.00 10.02
CA PHE A 146 -0.82 20.76 11.28
C PHE A 146 0.45 21.49 11.71
N GLY A 147 1.57 21.31 11.00
CA GLY A 147 2.88 21.83 11.38
C GLY A 147 3.51 21.13 12.58
N SER A 148 2.98 19.98 13.01
CA SER A 148 3.48 19.23 14.16
C SER A 148 3.19 17.73 14.03
N THR A 149 4.10 16.91 14.54
CA THR A 149 3.94 15.45 14.67
C THR A 149 3.58 15.03 16.11
N LYS A 150 3.31 15.98 17.02
CA LYS A 150 3.14 15.69 18.47
C LYS A 150 2.07 14.63 18.75
N TRP A 151 0.95 14.65 18.03
CA TRP A 151 -0.15 13.70 18.27
C TRP A 151 0.23 12.26 17.94
N ILE A 152 0.86 12.03 16.78
CA ILE A 152 1.31 10.70 16.38
C ILE A 152 2.51 10.25 17.21
N MET A 153 3.40 11.16 17.60
CA MET A 153 4.55 10.84 18.46
C MET A 153 4.15 10.49 19.89
N ASN A 154 3.09 11.11 20.43
CA ASN A 154 2.58 10.84 21.77
C ASN A 154 1.61 9.65 21.84
N LEU A 155 1.24 9.06 20.71
CA LEU A 155 0.43 7.84 20.71
C LEU A 155 1.23 6.67 21.32
N PRO A 156 0.60 5.84 22.17
CA PRO A 156 1.23 4.62 22.66
C PRO A 156 1.63 3.67 21.52
N GLN A 157 2.72 2.91 21.72
CA GLN A 157 3.18 1.90 20.74
C GLN A 157 2.08 0.91 20.35
N GLN A 158 1.21 0.52 21.29
CA GLN A 158 0.05 -0.34 21.02
C GLN A 158 -0.89 0.26 19.96
N LYS A 159 -1.08 1.59 19.97
CA LYS A 159 -1.91 2.31 19.00
C LYS A 159 -1.24 2.41 17.64
N HIS A 160 0.09 2.58 17.59
CA HIS A 160 0.84 2.49 16.33
C HIS A 160 0.67 1.10 15.70
N THR A 161 0.87 0.04 16.48
CA THR A 161 0.66 -1.33 16.01
C THR A 161 -0.80 -1.60 15.63
N GLN A 162 -1.78 -1.02 16.34
CA GLN A 162 -3.20 -1.13 15.99
C GLN A 162 -3.48 -0.47 14.63
N LEU A 163 -2.91 0.72 14.38
CA LEU A 163 -3.03 1.40 13.09
C LEU A 163 -2.43 0.56 11.96
N TRP A 164 -1.25 -0.02 12.16
CA TRP A 164 -0.64 -0.91 11.17
C TRP A 164 -1.47 -2.17 10.91
N LYS A 165 -1.88 -2.87 11.98
CA LYS A 165 -2.70 -4.10 11.86
C LYS A 165 -4.03 -3.85 11.16
N SER A 166 -4.62 -2.66 11.32
CA SER A 166 -5.85 -2.30 10.63
C SER A 166 -5.69 -2.32 9.11
N LEU A 167 -4.54 -1.85 8.59
CA LEU A 167 -4.24 -1.89 7.15
C LEU A 167 -3.98 -3.31 6.66
N VAL A 168 -3.16 -4.08 7.39
CA VAL A 168 -2.85 -5.48 7.01
C VAL A 168 -4.11 -6.34 6.98
N LYS A 169 -5.05 -6.13 7.91
CA LYS A 169 -6.30 -6.87 7.99
C LYS A 169 -7.45 -6.26 7.18
N ASN A 170 -7.21 -5.13 6.51
CA ASN A 170 -8.23 -4.33 5.84
C ASN A 170 -9.44 -3.96 6.75
N ASP A 171 -9.19 -3.68 8.04
CA ASP A 171 -10.20 -3.37 9.06
C ASP A 171 -10.37 -1.85 9.25
N PHE A 172 -11.39 -1.29 8.58
CA PHE A 172 -11.69 0.15 8.65
C PHE A 172 -12.08 0.62 10.06
N ALA A 173 -12.82 -0.18 10.83
CA ALA A 173 -13.27 0.23 12.16
C ALA A 173 -12.09 0.36 13.13
N MET A 174 -11.15 -0.59 13.05
CA MET A 174 -9.89 -0.54 13.79
C MET A 174 -9.05 0.68 13.40
N TYR A 175 -8.97 1.00 12.11
CA TYR A 175 -8.28 2.19 11.61
C TYR A 175 -8.93 3.47 12.13
N GLN A 176 -10.24 3.61 11.96
CA GLN A 176 -11.00 4.82 12.29
C GLN A 176 -10.93 5.14 13.79
N ALA A 177 -10.94 4.11 14.65
CA ALA A 177 -10.82 4.28 16.10
C ALA A 177 -9.48 4.93 16.52
N VAL A 178 -8.37 4.60 15.84
CA VAL A 178 -7.06 5.22 16.11
C VAL A 178 -6.93 6.57 15.39
N HIS A 179 -7.33 6.63 14.12
CA HIS A 179 -7.28 7.83 13.30
C HIS A 179 -8.10 8.99 13.91
N GLY A 180 -9.32 8.70 14.37
CA GLY A 180 -10.18 9.71 15.01
C GLY A 180 -9.63 10.24 16.33
N ALA A 181 -8.78 9.47 17.02
CA ALA A 181 -8.16 9.89 18.28
C ALA A 181 -6.87 10.70 18.06
N VAL A 182 -6.13 10.45 16.98
CA VAL A 182 -4.84 11.11 16.72
C VAL A 182 -4.98 12.42 15.94
N VAL A 183 -5.97 12.52 15.07
CA VAL A 183 -6.16 13.72 14.25
C VAL A 183 -6.84 14.80 15.10
N PRO A 184 -6.18 15.96 15.33
CA PRO A 184 -6.76 17.02 16.14
C PRO A 184 -7.97 17.64 15.42
N ALA A 185 -9.12 17.64 16.09
CA ALA A 185 -10.37 18.17 15.52
C ALA A 185 -10.40 19.72 15.44
N THR A 186 -9.67 20.40 16.32
CA THR A 186 -9.73 21.86 16.49
C THR A 186 -8.55 22.62 15.89
N GLU A 187 -7.50 21.91 15.45
CA GLU A 187 -6.29 22.55 14.94
C GLU A 187 -6.48 22.90 13.46
N PRO A 188 -6.14 24.13 13.03
CA PRO A 188 -6.30 24.54 11.66
C PRO A 188 -5.37 23.74 10.75
N ARG A 189 -5.91 23.26 9.63
CA ARG A 189 -5.10 22.63 8.58
C ARG A 189 -4.28 23.70 7.88
N ARG A 190 -2.96 23.50 7.76
CA ARG A 190 -2.00 24.42 7.13
C ARG A 190 -1.81 24.09 5.65
N HIS A 191 -1.46 22.83 5.36
CA HIS A 191 -1.25 22.36 3.99
C HIS A 191 -2.00 21.07 3.69
N ILE A 192 -2.22 20.79 2.41
CA ILE A 192 -2.78 19.54 1.91
C ILE A 192 -1.63 18.58 1.57
N PRO A 193 -1.53 17.40 2.20
CA PRO A 193 -0.57 16.36 1.81
C PRO A 193 -0.99 15.74 0.47
N LEU A 194 -0.43 16.25 -0.61
CA LEU A 194 -0.71 15.78 -1.97
C LEU A 194 0.58 15.36 -2.67
N ARG A 195 0.53 14.23 -3.38
CA ARG A 195 1.57 13.77 -4.29
C ARG A 195 0.97 13.61 -5.68
N VAL A 196 1.60 14.19 -6.69
CA VAL A 196 1.27 13.97 -8.09
C VAL A 196 2.28 12.99 -8.66
N LEU A 197 1.76 11.89 -9.21
CA LEU A 197 2.54 10.80 -9.79
C LEU A 197 2.24 10.78 -11.29
N LEU A 198 3.30 10.90 -12.08
CA LEU A 198 3.23 10.81 -13.54
C LEU A 198 4.11 9.64 -14.00
N PRO A 199 3.70 8.88 -15.04
CA PRO A 199 4.52 7.79 -15.56
C PRO A 199 5.91 8.28 -15.96
N HIS A 200 6.95 7.59 -15.49
CA HIS A 200 8.36 7.89 -15.80
C HIS A 200 8.90 9.26 -15.34
N GLU A 201 8.16 10.00 -14.52
CA GLU A 201 8.63 11.25 -13.94
C GLU A 201 8.89 11.14 -12.43
N ALA A 202 9.61 12.12 -11.89
CA ALA A 202 9.79 12.24 -10.45
C ALA A 202 8.47 12.62 -9.77
N THR A 203 8.19 12.05 -8.60
CA THR A 203 7.03 12.41 -7.78
C THR A 203 7.06 13.89 -7.43
N ILE A 204 5.98 14.61 -7.72
CA ILE A 204 5.85 16.02 -7.40
C ILE A 204 5.10 16.15 -6.07
N GLN A 205 5.69 16.89 -5.12
CA GLN A 205 5.07 17.22 -3.84
C GLN A 205 5.43 18.65 -3.47
N LEU A 206 4.43 19.54 -3.42
CA LEU A 206 4.59 20.96 -3.13
C LEU A 206 3.70 21.35 -1.94
N PRO A 207 4.10 22.36 -1.13
CA PRO A 207 3.27 22.86 -0.05
C PRO A 207 2.05 23.59 -0.63
N LEU A 208 0.88 22.96 -0.56
CA LEU A 208 -0.39 23.54 -1.00
C LEU A 208 -1.16 24.07 0.22
N PRO A 209 -1.46 25.39 0.31
CA PRO A 209 -2.23 25.94 1.42
C PRO A 209 -3.64 25.31 1.48
N SER A 210 -4.19 25.18 2.68
CA SER A 210 -5.58 24.72 2.85
C SER A 210 -6.65 25.73 2.40
N SER A 211 -6.29 27.02 2.28
CA SER A 211 -7.20 28.14 1.98
C SER A 211 -7.44 28.38 0.49
N THR A 212 -6.78 27.64 -0.42
CA THR A 212 -6.87 27.88 -1.87
C THR A 212 -7.99 27.09 -2.56
N ILE A 213 -8.90 26.46 -1.82
CA ILE A 213 -10.12 25.88 -2.39
C ILE A 213 -11.22 26.96 -2.27
N PRO A 214 -11.59 27.67 -3.36
CA PRO A 214 -12.70 28.59 -3.31
C PRO A 214 -13.97 27.85 -2.90
N PRO A 215 -14.87 28.47 -2.11
CA PRO A 215 -16.16 27.87 -1.82
C PRO A 215 -16.90 27.59 -3.14
N SER A 216 -17.45 26.39 -3.24
CA SER A 216 -18.36 25.99 -4.33
C SER A 216 -19.74 26.61 -4.12
#